data_AF-A0A0W1B2N4-F1
#
_entry.id   AF-A0A0W1B2N4-F1
#
_cell.length_a   1.000
_cell.length_b   1.000
_cell.length_c   1.000
_cell.angle_alpha   90.00
_cell.angle_beta   90.00
_cell.angle_gamma   90.00
#
_symmetry.space_group_name_H-M   'P 1'
#
loop_
_entity.id
_entity.type
_entity.pdbx_description
1 polymer ?
#
loop_
_entity_poly.entity_id
_entity_poly.type
_entity_poly.pdbx_seq_one_letter_code
_entity_poly.pdbx_strand_id
1 'polypeptide(L)'
;MKNILTNVQEADLIGYGKAAPGQTYMALYTVAKIDGVRGVFRSNDVGATWVRINDDDHQYAKINMAITGDPRIYGRVYLGTNGRGTLYADPVNPPATGSTITPTTAGFDKKTANQADIALTMTLNGNTLIAIKNGTANLVSGTDYTVSGSTLTIKKEYLATQAVGSTTLTFEFSLDPRNPWLSQFRIRQ
;
A
#
# COMPACT_ATOMS: atom_id res chain seq x y z
N MET A 1 -13.20 -34.01 -13.20
CA MET A 1 -12.81 -32.87 -12.35
C MET A 1 -12.41 -31.72 -13.24
N LYS A 2 -13.09 -30.58 -13.17
CA LYS A 2 -12.79 -29.40 -14.01
C LYS A 2 -11.64 -28.64 -13.32
N ASN A 3 -10.49 -28.54 -13.98
CA ASN A 3 -9.32 -27.86 -13.42
C ASN A 3 -9.60 -26.33 -13.45
N ILE A 4 -9.75 -25.71 -12.29
CA ILE A 4 -10.23 -24.31 -12.15
C ILE A 4 -9.06 -23.31 -12.25
N LEU A 5 -7.81 -23.79 -12.32
CA LEU A 5 -6.59 -22.98 -12.46
C LEU A 5 -5.85 -23.35 -13.76
N THR A 6 -6.40 -22.94 -14.91
CA THR A 6 -5.86 -23.36 -16.23
C THR A 6 -4.45 -22.83 -16.51
N ASN A 7 -4.03 -21.78 -15.82
CA ASN A 7 -2.72 -21.16 -15.96
C ASN A 7 -1.64 -21.78 -15.05
N VAL A 8 -2.00 -22.60 -14.06
CA VAL A 8 -1.03 -23.26 -13.16
C VAL A 8 -0.78 -24.69 -13.65
N GLN A 9 0.40 -24.93 -14.21
CA GLN A 9 0.76 -26.24 -14.76
C GLN A 9 1.35 -27.16 -13.69
N GLU A 10 2.11 -26.61 -12.75
CA GLU A 10 2.78 -27.35 -11.67
C GLU A 10 2.81 -26.48 -10.43
N ALA A 11 2.65 -27.06 -9.23
CA ALA A 11 2.83 -26.38 -7.96
C ALA A 11 3.46 -27.33 -6.96
N ASP A 12 4.61 -26.93 -6.41
CA ASP A 12 5.36 -27.77 -5.46
C ASP A 12 4.94 -27.47 -4.02
N LEU A 13 4.72 -26.20 -3.71
CA LEU A 13 4.54 -25.70 -2.35
C LEU A 13 3.56 -24.53 -2.30
N ILE A 14 2.92 -24.33 -1.16
CA ILE A 14 2.13 -23.14 -0.86
C ILE A 14 2.48 -22.66 0.55
N GLY A 15 2.65 -21.35 0.70
CA GLY A 15 2.93 -20.68 1.96
C GLY A 15 2.04 -19.46 2.13
N TYR A 16 1.75 -19.11 3.38
CA TYR A 16 0.97 -17.93 3.73
C TYR A 16 1.89 -16.87 4.29
N GLY A 17 1.60 -15.60 4.01
CA GLY A 17 2.28 -14.46 4.61
C GLY A 17 1.29 -13.38 5.04
N LYS A 18 1.82 -12.27 5.56
CA LYS A 18 1.02 -11.07 5.82
C LYS A 18 0.17 -10.74 4.59
N ALA A 19 -1.12 -10.48 4.81
CA ALA A 19 -2.04 -9.95 3.80
C ALA A 19 -1.45 -8.73 3.09
N ALA A 20 -1.76 -8.59 1.80
CA ALA A 20 -1.45 -7.37 1.06
C ALA A 20 -2.16 -6.15 1.67
N PRO A 21 -1.60 -4.95 1.49
CA PRO A 21 -2.28 -3.71 1.80
C PRO A 21 -3.75 -3.72 1.34
N GLY A 22 -4.68 -3.38 2.25
CA GLY A 22 -6.12 -3.37 1.99
C GLY A 22 -6.83 -4.73 1.88
N GLN A 23 -6.12 -5.86 1.98
CA GLN A 23 -6.72 -7.18 1.85
C GLN A 23 -7.00 -7.84 3.21
N THR A 24 -8.10 -8.57 3.29
CA THR A 24 -8.52 -9.31 4.50
C THR A 24 -8.06 -10.77 4.49
N TYR A 25 -7.58 -11.26 3.35
CA TYR A 25 -7.03 -12.60 3.19
C TYR A 25 -5.50 -12.53 3.13
N MET A 26 -4.86 -13.62 3.57
CA MET A 26 -3.39 -13.72 3.59
C MET A 26 -2.83 -13.75 2.17
N ALA A 27 -1.64 -13.16 1.99
CA ALA A 27 -0.91 -13.32 0.74
C ALA A 27 -0.44 -14.77 0.62
N LEU A 28 -0.53 -15.34 -0.58
CA LEU A 28 -0.05 -16.67 -0.88
C LEU A 28 1.30 -16.59 -1.59
N TYR A 29 2.20 -17.51 -1.28
CA TYR A 29 3.49 -17.66 -1.94
C TYR A 29 3.64 -19.11 -2.40
N THR A 30 4.09 -19.32 -3.63
CA THR A 30 4.25 -20.67 -4.20
C THR A 30 5.53 -20.79 -5.00
N VAL A 31 6.07 -22.01 -5.07
CA VAL A 31 7.01 -22.41 -6.11
C VAL A 31 6.20 -23.23 -7.12
N ALA A 32 6.10 -22.73 -8.34
CA ALA A 32 5.18 -23.25 -9.34
C ALA A 32 5.70 -23.03 -10.75
N LYS A 33 5.05 -23.69 -11.71
CA LYS A 33 5.06 -23.32 -13.12
C LYS A 33 3.71 -22.71 -13.44
N ILE A 34 3.71 -21.42 -13.77
CA ILE A 34 2.51 -20.63 -14.07
C ILE A 34 2.75 -19.93 -15.41
N ASP A 35 1.77 -20.00 -16.31
CA ASP A 35 1.87 -19.49 -17.68
C ASP A 35 3.14 -19.97 -18.41
N GLY A 36 3.54 -21.22 -18.14
CA GLY A 36 4.73 -21.84 -18.75
C GLY A 36 6.06 -21.46 -18.09
N VAL A 37 6.07 -20.51 -17.16
CA VAL A 37 7.29 -20.02 -16.50
C VAL A 37 7.42 -20.65 -15.11
N ARG A 38 8.57 -21.28 -14.85
CA ARG A 38 8.91 -21.80 -13.53
C ARG A 38 9.47 -20.68 -12.66
N GLY A 39 9.04 -20.60 -11.40
CA GLY A 39 9.56 -19.59 -10.48
C GLY A 39 8.91 -19.59 -9.11
N VAL A 40 9.19 -18.53 -8.37
CA VAL A 40 8.55 -18.19 -7.10
C VAL A 40 7.49 -17.14 -7.40
N PHE A 41 6.27 -17.38 -6.95
CA PHE A 41 5.13 -16.50 -7.23
C PHE A 41 4.44 -16.07 -5.93
N ARG A 42 3.83 -14.89 -5.97
CA ARG A 42 2.95 -14.36 -4.94
C ARG A 42 1.55 -14.11 -5.51
N SER A 43 0.51 -14.47 -4.78
CA SER A 43 -0.86 -14.03 -5.02
C SER A 43 -1.34 -13.14 -3.88
N ASN A 44 -2.05 -12.07 -4.25
CA ASN A 44 -2.75 -11.17 -3.34
C ASN A 44 -4.25 -11.21 -3.58
N ASP A 45 -4.79 -12.32 -4.06
CA ASP A 45 -6.21 -12.50 -4.40
C ASP A 45 -6.64 -13.97 -4.31
N VAL A 46 -6.15 -14.62 -3.25
CA VAL A 46 -6.51 -16.00 -2.88
C VAL A 46 -6.20 -17.03 -3.99
N GLY A 47 -5.19 -16.74 -4.81
CA GLY A 47 -4.71 -17.62 -5.89
C GLY A 47 -5.37 -17.38 -7.25
N ALA A 48 -6.19 -16.33 -7.40
CA ALA A 48 -6.80 -15.99 -8.68
C ALA A 48 -5.78 -15.46 -9.70
N THR A 49 -4.81 -14.64 -9.25
CA THR A 49 -3.69 -14.16 -10.06
C THR A 49 -2.36 -14.31 -9.34
N TRP A 50 -1.29 -14.42 -10.12
CA TRP A 50 0.06 -14.69 -9.62
C TRP A 50 1.07 -13.73 -10.24
N VAL A 51 1.94 -13.18 -9.40
CA VAL A 51 3.08 -12.36 -9.80
C VAL A 51 4.35 -13.12 -9.50
N ARG A 52 5.21 -13.30 -10.51
CA ARG A 52 6.55 -13.88 -10.30
C ARG A 52 7.41 -12.88 -9.51
N ILE A 53 8.04 -13.34 -8.44
CA ILE A 53 8.83 -12.50 -7.51
C ILE A 53 10.34 -12.76 -7.57
N ASN A 54 10.77 -13.72 -8.38
CA ASN A 54 12.17 -13.92 -8.74
C ASN A 54 12.37 -13.69 -10.25
N ASP A 55 13.62 -13.54 -10.68
CA ASP A 55 14.00 -13.42 -12.09
C ASP A 55 14.78 -14.65 -12.59
N ASP A 56 15.18 -14.64 -13.86
CA ASP A 56 15.86 -15.78 -14.50
C ASP A 56 17.30 -15.98 -14.00
N ASP A 57 17.95 -14.91 -13.52
CA ASP A 57 19.29 -14.99 -12.94
C ASP A 57 19.25 -15.55 -11.50
N HIS A 58 18.09 -15.47 -10.84
CA HIS A 58 17.88 -15.86 -9.45
C HIS A 58 16.96 -17.10 -9.29
N GLN A 59 17.49 -18.30 -9.57
CA GLN A 59 16.74 -19.58 -9.54
C GLN A 59 17.03 -20.48 -8.32
N TYR A 60 18.02 -20.14 -7.50
CA TYR A 60 18.27 -20.72 -6.15
C TYR A 60 18.34 -22.26 -6.03
N ALA A 61 18.74 -22.96 -7.10
CA ALA A 61 18.85 -24.43 -7.17
C ALA A 61 17.52 -25.17 -6.94
N LYS A 62 17.37 -25.93 -5.85
CA LYS A 62 16.14 -26.69 -5.54
C LYS A 62 15.43 -26.08 -4.34
N ILE A 63 14.32 -25.38 -4.61
CA ILE A 63 13.50 -24.61 -3.66
C ILE A 63 12.14 -25.28 -3.35
N ASN A 64 12.05 -26.60 -3.43
CA ASN A 64 10.82 -27.37 -3.24
C ASN A 64 10.65 -27.94 -1.81
N MET A 65 11.39 -27.43 -0.81
CA MET A 65 11.33 -27.92 0.56
C MET A 65 10.32 -27.16 1.43
N ALA A 66 10.41 -25.83 1.46
CA ALA A 66 9.53 -24.99 2.25
C ALA A 66 9.44 -23.58 1.65
N ILE A 67 8.26 -22.98 1.76
CA ILE A 67 8.04 -21.56 1.46
C ILE A 67 7.06 -21.00 2.49
N THR A 68 7.35 -19.83 3.02
CA THR A 68 6.39 -19.09 3.86
C THR A 68 6.64 -17.60 3.76
N GLY A 69 5.58 -16.80 3.80
CA GLY A 69 5.71 -15.35 3.90
C GLY A 69 5.91 -14.92 5.37
N ASP A 70 6.50 -13.76 5.61
CA ASP A 70 6.55 -13.20 6.97
C ASP A 70 5.11 -12.82 7.39
N PRO A 71 4.60 -13.34 8.53
CA PRO A 71 3.27 -12.97 8.99
C PRO A 71 3.19 -11.53 9.48
N ARG A 72 4.30 -10.79 9.64
CA ARG A 72 4.39 -9.42 10.16
C ARG A 72 4.76 -8.40 9.08
N ILE A 73 5.54 -8.79 8.08
CA ILE A 73 6.05 -7.91 7.02
C ILE A 73 5.48 -8.37 5.68
N TYR A 74 4.70 -7.51 5.03
CA TYR A 74 4.12 -7.85 3.73
C TYR A 74 5.23 -8.00 2.68
N GLY A 75 5.11 -9.03 1.84
CA GLY A 75 6.01 -9.23 0.71
C GLY A 75 7.31 -9.96 1.05
N ARG A 76 7.72 -10.01 2.32
CA ARG A 76 8.87 -10.81 2.74
C ARG A 76 8.56 -12.29 2.63
N VAL A 77 9.45 -13.05 2.00
CA VAL A 77 9.32 -14.50 1.82
C VAL A 77 10.58 -15.22 2.29
N TYR A 78 10.38 -16.40 2.87
CA TYR A 78 11.42 -17.34 3.27
C TYR A 78 11.32 -18.59 2.41
N LEU A 79 12.45 -19.07 1.89
CA LEU A 79 12.56 -20.26 1.05
C LEU A 79 13.55 -21.24 1.66
N GLY A 80 13.09 -22.46 1.90
CA GLY A 80 13.94 -23.58 2.26
C GLY A 80 14.61 -24.16 1.03
N THR A 81 15.94 -24.27 1.05
CA THR A 81 16.72 -24.85 -0.05
C THR A 81 17.28 -26.23 0.35
N ASN A 82 17.43 -27.13 -0.61
CA ASN A 82 17.99 -28.46 -0.36
C ASN A 82 19.50 -28.41 -0.05
N GLY A 83 19.86 -28.18 1.21
CA GLY A 83 21.24 -28.24 1.71
C GLY A 83 22.04 -26.93 1.63
N ARG A 84 21.41 -25.80 1.27
CA ARG A 84 22.05 -24.46 1.25
C ARG A 84 21.44 -23.49 2.26
N GLY A 85 20.70 -24.02 3.24
CA GLY A 85 20.04 -23.23 4.28
C GLY A 85 18.75 -22.56 3.81
N THR A 86 18.37 -21.48 4.48
CA THR A 86 17.15 -20.71 4.22
C THR A 86 17.52 -19.39 3.57
N LEU A 87 16.85 -19.07 2.46
CA LEU A 87 16.91 -17.75 1.84
C LEU A 87 15.74 -16.91 2.35
N TYR A 88 15.93 -15.61 2.45
CA TYR A 88 14.83 -14.67 2.54
C TYR A 88 15.03 -13.55 1.53
N ALA A 89 13.93 -12.96 1.10
CA ALA A 89 13.93 -11.80 0.21
C ALA A 89 12.84 -10.82 0.65
N ASP A 90 13.16 -9.53 0.49
CA ASP A 90 12.19 -8.44 0.57
C ASP A 90 11.77 -8.03 -0.85
N PRO A 91 10.56 -7.48 -1.04
CA PRO A 91 10.17 -6.91 -2.33
C PRO A 91 11.10 -5.77 -2.71
N VAL A 92 11.43 -5.64 -4.00
CA VAL A 92 12.23 -4.52 -4.53
C VAL A 92 11.55 -3.16 -4.28
N ASN A 93 10.22 -3.16 -4.13
CA ASN A 93 9.41 -2.04 -3.65
C ASN A 93 8.44 -2.54 -2.57
N PRO A 94 8.82 -2.59 -1.29
CA PRO A 94 7.88 -2.94 -0.24
C PRO A 94 6.85 -1.80 -0.13
N PRO A 95 5.54 -2.07 0.02
CA PRO A 95 4.63 -1.04 0.50
C PRO A 95 5.13 -0.62 1.88
N ALA A 96 5.68 0.59 1.95
CA ALA A 96 6.42 1.06 3.09
C ALA A 96 5.45 1.43 4.22
N THR A 97 5.96 1.25 5.44
CA THR A 97 5.35 1.65 6.71
C THR A 97 4.76 3.07 6.63
N GLY A 98 3.44 3.20 6.81
CA GLY A 98 2.66 4.44 7.02
C GLY A 98 2.97 5.63 6.08
N SER A 99 2.02 6.02 5.22
CA SER A 99 2.13 7.30 4.51
C SER A 99 1.95 8.48 5.47
N THR A 100 2.73 9.54 5.27
CA THR A 100 2.67 10.75 6.10
C THR A 100 2.44 12.01 5.26
N ILE A 101 2.00 13.07 5.95
CA ILE A 101 1.89 14.43 5.40
C ILE A 101 2.74 15.38 6.24
N THR A 102 3.25 16.46 5.63
CA THR A 102 3.97 17.53 6.33
C THR A 102 3.70 18.87 5.66
N PRO A 103 3.37 19.94 6.41
CA PRO A 103 3.15 19.97 7.85
C PRO A 103 1.87 19.22 8.28
N THR A 104 1.74 18.93 9.59
CA THR A 104 0.52 18.38 10.20
C THR A 104 -0.40 19.45 10.78
N THR A 105 0.03 20.71 10.78
CA THR A 105 -0.77 21.86 11.21
C THR A 105 -0.56 23.07 10.30
N ALA A 106 -1.56 23.94 10.22
CA ALA A 106 -1.45 25.26 9.60
C ALA A 106 -2.48 26.26 10.15
N GLY A 107 -2.26 27.54 9.86
CA GLY A 107 -3.26 28.61 10.05
C GLY A 107 -3.86 29.02 8.73
N PHE A 108 -5.13 29.44 8.75
CA PHE A 108 -5.81 30.06 7.62
C PHE A 108 -6.45 31.37 8.08
N ASP A 109 -6.09 32.49 7.44
CA ASP A 109 -6.69 33.79 7.75
C ASP A 109 -7.98 33.96 6.95
N LYS A 110 -9.13 34.11 7.64
CA LYS A 110 -10.43 34.28 6.98
C LYS A 110 -10.59 35.64 6.27
N LYS A 111 -9.74 36.64 6.54
CA LYS A 111 -9.77 37.93 5.86
C LYS A 111 -9.44 37.74 4.38
N THR A 112 -10.37 38.04 3.48
CA THR A 112 -10.28 37.77 2.03
C THR A 112 -8.95 38.17 1.39
N ALA A 113 -8.37 39.31 1.81
CA ALA A 113 -7.09 39.79 1.30
C ALA A 113 -5.87 38.92 1.68
N ASN A 114 -5.99 38.10 2.73
CA ASN A 114 -4.92 37.30 3.31
C ASN A 114 -5.13 35.78 3.07
N GLN A 115 -6.24 35.38 2.46
CA GLN A 115 -6.55 33.98 2.19
C GLN A 115 -5.56 33.39 1.17
N ALA A 116 -4.98 32.26 1.50
CA ALA A 116 -4.05 31.53 0.65
C ALA A 116 -4.32 30.02 0.70
N ASP A 117 -4.00 29.33 -0.40
CA ASP A 117 -3.97 27.88 -0.46
C ASP A 117 -2.94 27.34 0.55
N ILE A 118 -3.20 26.15 1.10
CA ILE A 118 -2.28 25.46 2.00
C ILE A 118 -1.64 24.29 1.28
N ALA A 119 -0.32 24.32 1.12
CA ALA A 119 0.45 23.23 0.52
C ALA A 119 1.01 22.28 1.58
N LEU A 120 0.85 20.99 1.33
CA LEU A 120 1.36 19.86 2.12
C LEU A 120 2.23 18.98 1.22
N THR A 121 3.28 18.39 1.79
CA THR A 121 4.07 17.33 1.17
C THR A 121 3.61 15.97 1.68
N MET A 122 3.35 15.04 0.77
CA MET A 122 3.02 13.65 1.08
C MET A 122 4.25 12.75 0.92
N THR A 123 4.57 11.98 1.95
CA THR A 123 5.52 10.86 1.85
C THR A 123 4.71 9.58 1.70
N LEU A 124 4.53 9.14 0.46
CA LEU A 124 3.55 8.11 0.12
C LEU A 124 4.00 6.69 0.44
N ASN A 125 5.30 6.40 0.50
CA ASN A 125 5.78 5.08 0.93
C ASN A 125 5.17 3.92 0.11
N GLY A 126 4.98 4.11 -1.20
CA GLY A 126 4.36 3.11 -2.08
C GLY A 126 2.84 2.97 -1.98
N ASN A 127 2.18 3.77 -1.14
CA ASN A 127 0.72 3.85 -1.05
C ASN A 127 0.17 4.97 -1.94
N THR A 128 -1.15 5.01 -2.08
CA THR A 128 -1.88 6.08 -2.78
C THR A 128 -2.82 6.80 -1.84
N LEU A 129 -3.03 8.11 -2.03
CA LEU A 129 -4.11 8.84 -1.38
C LEU A 129 -5.46 8.34 -1.92
N ILE A 130 -6.36 7.93 -1.03
CA ILE A 130 -7.71 7.46 -1.35
C ILE A 130 -8.73 8.59 -1.17
N ALA A 131 -8.67 9.27 -0.02
CA ALA A 131 -9.63 10.30 0.32
C ALA A 131 -9.05 11.31 1.31
N ILE A 132 -9.65 12.50 1.33
CA ILE A 132 -9.51 13.47 2.40
C ILE A 132 -10.90 13.72 2.96
N LYS A 133 -11.05 13.67 4.28
CA LYS A 133 -12.34 13.85 4.95
C LYS A 133 -12.32 14.97 5.96
N ASN A 134 -13.43 15.67 6.08
CA ASN A 134 -13.74 16.54 7.20
C ASN A 134 -14.92 15.96 7.98
N GLY A 135 -14.63 15.33 9.11
CA GLY A 135 -15.60 14.44 9.76
C GLY A 135 -15.97 13.27 8.84
N THR A 136 -17.24 13.16 8.47
CA THR A 136 -17.75 12.12 7.55
C THR A 136 -17.81 12.58 6.09
N ALA A 137 -17.63 13.87 5.82
CA ALA A 137 -17.73 14.43 4.47
C ALA A 137 -16.42 14.24 3.69
N ASN A 138 -16.51 13.75 2.46
CA ASN A 138 -15.37 13.67 1.55
C ASN A 138 -15.13 15.02 0.88
N LEU A 139 -13.87 15.44 0.81
CA LEU A 139 -13.45 16.55 -0.04
C LEU A 139 -13.36 16.08 -1.50
N VAL A 140 -13.66 16.98 -2.43
CA VAL A 140 -13.68 16.75 -3.87
C VAL A 140 -12.35 17.18 -4.51
N SER A 141 -11.69 16.26 -5.21
CA SER A 141 -10.45 16.57 -5.95
C SER A 141 -10.72 17.55 -7.10
N GLY A 142 -9.80 18.49 -7.34
CA GLY A 142 -9.95 19.57 -8.32
C GLY A 142 -10.71 20.79 -7.78
N THR A 143 -11.61 20.59 -6.81
CA THR A 143 -12.42 21.66 -6.21
C THR A 143 -11.93 22.04 -4.83
N ASP A 144 -11.90 21.09 -3.89
CA ASP A 144 -11.51 21.35 -2.50
C ASP A 144 -10.00 21.19 -2.28
N TYR A 145 -9.36 20.36 -3.10
CA TYR A 145 -7.92 20.14 -3.09
C TYR A 145 -7.39 19.72 -4.46
N THR A 146 -6.09 19.90 -4.68
CA THR A 146 -5.37 19.39 -5.85
C THR A 146 -4.14 18.59 -5.44
N VAL A 147 -3.69 17.67 -6.28
CA VAL A 147 -2.45 16.89 -6.08
C VAL A 147 -1.58 17.00 -7.32
N SER A 148 -0.31 17.33 -7.14
CA SER A 148 0.72 17.34 -8.19
C SER A 148 1.99 16.67 -7.65
N GLY A 149 2.31 15.49 -8.17
CA GLY A 149 3.38 14.66 -7.62
C GLY A 149 3.12 14.31 -6.14
N SER A 150 4.08 14.65 -5.28
CA SER A 150 3.96 14.50 -3.82
C SER A 150 3.37 15.73 -3.13
N THR A 151 3.03 16.80 -3.86
CA THR A 151 2.46 18.01 -3.28
C THR A 151 0.94 17.98 -3.34
N LEU A 152 0.30 18.14 -2.19
CA LEU A 152 -1.13 18.28 -2.03
C LEU A 152 -1.46 19.72 -1.62
N THR A 153 -2.44 20.32 -2.27
CA THR A 153 -2.86 21.70 -1.99
C THR A 153 -4.31 21.70 -1.57
N ILE A 154 -4.60 22.15 -0.34
CA ILE A 154 -5.97 22.42 0.10
C ILE A 154 -6.34 23.82 -0.36
N LYS A 155 -7.47 23.94 -1.07
CA LYS A 155 -7.88 25.18 -1.70
C LYS A 155 -8.43 26.18 -0.71
N LYS A 156 -8.03 27.45 -0.85
CA LYS A 156 -8.53 28.55 -0.02
C LYS A 156 -10.05 28.68 -0.09
N GLU A 157 -10.64 28.34 -1.23
CA GLU A 157 -12.09 28.36 -1.44
C GLU A 157 -12.78 27.39 -0.47
N TYR A 158 -12.26 26.16 -0.32
CA TYR A 158 -12.75 25.20 0.66
C TYR A 158 -12.47 25.63 2.11
N LEU A 159 -11.30 26.22 2.37
CA LEU A 159 -10.92 26.66 3.71
C LEU A 159 -11.81 27.81 4.21
N ALA A 160 -12.17 28.75 3.32
CA ALA A 160 -13.01 29.89 3.64
C ALA A 160 -14.43 29.49 4.08
N THR A 161 -14.95 28.35 3.59
CA THR A 161 -16.30 27.86 3.97
C THR A 161 -16.33 27.21 5.36
N GLN A 162 -15.19 26.90 5.97
CA GLN A 162 -15.16 26.24 7.28
C GLN A 162 -15.51 27.22 8.40
N ALA A 163 -16.12 26.74 9.49
CA ALA A 163 -16.42 27.57 10.65
C ALA A 163 -15.14 28.12 11.31
N VAL A 164 -15.22 29.30 11.93
CA VAL A 164 -14.11 29.83 12.77
C VAL A 164 -13.82 28.85 13.90
N GLY A 165 -12.54 28.61 14.17
CA GLY A 165 -12.10 27.60 15.14
C GLY A 165 -11.13 26.59 14.52
N SER A 166 -11.22 25.34 14.96
CA SER A 166 -10.32 24.28 14.52
C SER A 166 -11.03 23.34 13.55
N THR A 167 -10.43 23.12 12.38
CA THR A 167 -10.85 22.07 11.43
C THR A 167 -9.80 20.96 11.42
N THR A 168 -10.22 19.70 11.52
CA THR A 168 -9.32 18.55 11.38
C THR A 168 -9.69 17.77 10.14
N LEU A 169 -8.72 17.63 9.22
CA LEU A 169 -8.87 16.81 8.03
C LEU A 169 -8.18 15.45 8.23
N THR A 170 -8.85 14.39 7.79
CA THR A 170 -8.36 13.01 7.84
C THR A 170 -7.93 12.58 6.46
N PHE A 171 -6.68 12.14 6.31
CA PHE A 171 -6.13 11.61 5.07
C PHE A 171 -6.17 10.10 5.11
N GLU A 172 -6.86 9.51 4.14
CA GLU A 172 -6.96 8.07 3.96
C GLU A 172 -6.01 7.66 2.84
N PHE A 173 -5.03 6.82 3.18
CA PHE A 173 -4.14 6.19 2.21
C PHE A 173 -4.50 4.72 2.04
N SER A 174 -4.08 4.10 0.95
CA SER A 174 -4.20 2.65 0.77
C SER A 174 -3.58 1.91 1.97
N LEU A 175 -4.39 1.09 2.65
CA LEU A 175 -4.16 0.59 4.01
C LEU A 175 -2.98 -0.39 4.13
N ASP A 176 -2.22 -0.34 5.23
CA ASP A 176 -1.86 -1.54 5.99
C ASP A 176 -3.01 -1.81 7.01
N PRO A 177 -3.80 -2.90 6.88
CA PRO A 177 -4.98 -3.12 7.72
C PRO A 177 -4.67 -3.47 9.19
N ARG A 178 -3.40 -3.55 9.59
CA ARG A 178 -3.04 -3.84 10.99
C ARG A 178 -2.68 -2.62 11.83
N ASN A 179 -2.68 -1.44 11.25
CA ASN A 179 -2.57 -0.18 11.99
C ASN A 179 -3.16 0.96 11.15
N PRO A 180 -4.40 1.41 11.40
CA PRO A 180 -4.96 2.56 10.69
C PRO A 180 -4.20 3.83 11.11
N TRP A 181 -3.12 4.13 10.41
CA TRP A 181 -2.45 5.43 10.53
C TRP A 181 -3.30 6.46 9.79
N LEU A 182 -4.25 7.07 10.51
CA LEU A 182 -4.87 8.30 10.05
C LEU A 182 -3.85 9.43 10.20
N SER A 183 -3.39 9.97 9.08
CA SER A 183 -2.68 11.24 9.11
C SER A 183 -3.71 12.34 9.30
N GLN A 184 -3.69 12.98 10.46
CA GLN A 184 -4.54 14.13 10.75
C GLN A 184 -3.81 15.42 10.43
N PHE A 185 -4.51 16.33 9.76
CA PHE A 185 -4.07 17.69 9.53
C PHE A 185 -4.99 18.66 10.27
N ARG A 186 -4.44 19.47 11.17
CA ARG A 186 -5.23 20.43 11.96
C ARG A 186 -5.02 21.86 11.48
N ILE A 187 -6.11 22.51 11.12
CA ILE A 187 -6.12 23.90 10.67
C ILE A 187 -6.74 24.77 11.76
N ARG A 188 -6.10 25.89 12.08
CA ARG A 188 -6.72 26.97 12.85
C ARG A 188 -7.19 28.07 11.91
N GLN A 189 -8.48 28.36 11.98
CA GLN A 189 -9.18 29.41 11.25
C GLN A 189 -9.15 30.74 12.03
#